data_AF-A0A7X3GJY9-F1
#
_entry.id   AF-A0A7X3GJY9-F1
#
_cell.length_a   1.000
_cell.length_b   1.000
_cell.length_c   1.000
_cell.angle_alpha   90.00
_cell.angle_beta   90.00
_cell.angle_gamma   90.00
#
_symmetry.space_group_name_H-M   'P 1'
#
loop_
_entity.id
_entity.type
_entity.pdbx_description
1 polymer ?
#
loop_
_entity_poly.entity_id
_entity_poly.type
_entity_poly.pdbx_seq_one_letter_code
_entity_poly.pdbx_strand_id
1 'polypeptide(L)'
;MSSYSANSVAAISNLQRDTPKEQLQPNALINIFVPAFILFMMFLSPLVLNKNVYYAFEILIAFIVLSQSYRTLSIRAAGLILAMITSFAVYTQLNTVYHINKVLVLNMATVAMFIGVFVLNYILVKAYLMRNSLSRNVNLLKFVGILFNIISIYCIFEYLIKFNPVFSQFFNTDYHRYYSIKRGYELYRVSGPMQHPIVMGNFLIIGALLNYYLFNQLRKNLYALFMLVNVTALFLTFSRSSYIALGAGILTYLLFTARNKDNKEKLKIPMPRAIAIIFAIPIILLIMMSVNTGDSSLWSTIINRFSNAEGTASVEQRSGGIQYVLGLMLHSNLLNLLIGHGYGMISWNMRQDGTSIVLNNFYIIDNQYFTFFYEFGIAGMIILFAGIVHIIRRSFKNLSTGNANIIKFTAASFVAIMVNIIFYEGAYWTSIAFLLSFILALNTYAISKEAAVK
;
A
#
# COMPACT_ATOMS: atom_id res chain seq x y z
N MET A 1 19.24 -37.08 15.10
CA MET A 1 20.43 -36.50 14.44
C MET A 1 20.78 -37.36 13.22
N SER A 2 21.31 -36.73 12.17
CA SER A 2 21.98 -37.25 10.96
C SER A 2 21.27 -38.22 9.99
N SER A 3 20.40 -37.71 9.12
CA SER A 3 20.29 -38.26 7.74
C SER A 3 19.59 -37.35 6.72
N TYR A 4 18.89 -36.28 7.14
CA TYR A 4 18.09 -35.46 6.22
C TYR A 4 18.76 -34.18 5.66
N SER A 5 19.98 -33.82 6.06
CA SER A 5 20.63 -32.57 5.60
C SER A 5 21.35 -32.70 4.25
N ALA A 6 21.69 -33.91 3.81
CA ALA A 6 22.43 -34.13 2.56
C ALA A 6 21.52 -34.00 1.32
N ASN A 7 20.27 -34.49 1.39
CA ASN A 7 19.39 -34.55 0.23
C ASN A 7 18.80 -33.19 -0.17
N SER A 8 18.60 -32.25 0.76
CA SER A 8 18.13 -30.89 0.42
C SER A 8 19.23 -30.01 -0.19
N VAL A 9 20.49 -30.24 0.19
CA VAL A 9 21.64 -29.54 -0.39
C VAL A 9 21.96 -30.09 -1.78
N ALA A 10 21.86 -31.42 -1.96
CA ALA A 10 22.01 -32.08 -3.26
C ALA A 10 20.90 -31.70 -4.26
N ALA A 11 19.66 -31.53 -3.80
CA ALA A 11 18.56 -31.07 -4.65
C ALA A 11 18.75 -29.62 -5.13
N ILE A 12 19.33 -28.74 -4.31
CA ILE A 12 19.66 -27.35 -4.69
C ILE A 12 20.90 -27.30 -5.59
N SER A 13 21.90 -28.16 -5.38
CA SER A 13 23.08 -28.24 -6.25
C SER A 13 22.78 -28.80 -7.63
N ASN A 14 21.83 -29.74 -7.74
CA ASN A 14 21.43 -30.33 -9.02
C ASN A 14 20.49 -29.39 -9.80
N LEU A 15 19.62 -28.64 -9.12
CA LEU A 15 18.85 -27.54 -9.75
C LEU A 15 19.71 -26.37 -10.25
N GLN A 16 20.94 -26.21 -9.72
CA GLN A 16 21.91 -25.23 -10.21
C GLN A 16 22.73 -25.71 -11.42
N ARG A 17 22.79 -27.02 -11.69
CA ARG A 17 23.55 -27.60 -12.81
C ARG A 17 22.78 -27.63 -14.13
N ASP A 18 21.45 -27.74 -14.08
CA ASP A 18 20.63 -28.02 -15.26
C ASP A 18 19.89 -26.79 -15.84
N THR A 19 20.07 -25.60 -15.27
CA THR A 19 19.64 -24.36 -15.94
C THR A 19 20.66 -23.97 -17.01
N PRO A 20 20.26 -23.83 -18.30
CA PRO A 20 21.14 -23.34 -19.34
C PRO A 20 21.80 -22.04 -18.90
N LYS A 21 23.13 -21.99 -18.94
CA LYS A 21 23.95 -20.79 -18.69
C LYS A 21 23.80 -19.75 -19.81
N GLU A 22 22.63 -19.62 -20.43
CA GLU A 22 22.33 -18.48 -21.29
C GLU A 22 22.08 -17.25 -20.41
N GLN A 23 23.19 -16.61 -20.06
CA GLN A 23 23.36 -15.17 -19.86
C GLN A 23 22.13 -14.38 -19.36
N LEU A 24 21.67 -14.67 -18.15
CA LEU A 24 21.12 -13.61 -17.28
C LEU A 24 22.30 -12.76 -16.81
N GLN A 25 22.89 -11.93 -17.70
CA GLN A 25 23.81 -10.89 -17.24
C GLN A 25 23.01 -9.97 -16.32
N PRO A 26 23.30 -9.95 -15.01
CA PRO A 26 22.57 -9.10 -14.09
C PRO A 26 22.92 -7.66 -14.44
N ASN A 27 21.99 -6.94 -15.03
CA ASN A 27 22.24 -5.53 -15.32
C ASN A 27 22.45 -4.81 -13.98
N ALA A 28 23.67 -4.32 -13.73
CA ALA A 28 24.06 -3.74 -12.45
C ALA A 28 23.13 -2.57 -12.07
N LEU A 29 22.65 -1.83 -13.07
CA LEU A 29 21.76 -0.69 -12.90
C LEU A 29 20.42 -1.08 -12.27
N ILE A 30 19.71 -2.10 -12.75
CA ILE A 30 18.40 -2.48 -12.17
C ILE A 30 18.54 -2.92 -10.71
N ASN A 31 19.69 -3.46 -10.34
CA ASN A 31 19.97 -3.96 -9.00
C ASN A 31 20.24 -2.86 -7.97
N ILE A 32 20.68 -1.69 -8.41
CA ILE A 32 20.87 -0.51 -7.57
C ILE A 32 19.58 0.33 -7.58
N PHE A 33 19.02 0.49 -8.77
CA PHE A 33 17.96 1.43 -9.06
C PHE A 33 16.62 1.04 -8.41
N VAL A 34 16.22 -0.22 -8.48
CA VAL A 34 14.93 -0.66 -7.89
C VAL A 34 14.93 -0.53 -6.36
N PRO A 35 15.96 -0.99 -5.62
CA PRO A 35 16.06 -0.70 -4.19
C PRO A 35 16.06 0.79 -3.85
N ALA A 36 16.77 1.62 -4.63
CA ALA A 36 16.80 3.07 -4.41
C ALA A 36 15.42 3.72 -4.63
N PHE A 37 14.71 3.32 -5.69
CA PHE A 37 13.34 3.79 -5.95
C PHE A 37 12.38 3.37 -4.84
N ILE A 38 12.48 2.12 -4.35
CA ILE A 38 11.67 1.66 -3.21
C ILE A 38 11.97 2.48 -1.96
N LEU A 39 13.24 2.72 -1.64
CA LEU A 39 13.63 3.55 -0.49
C LEU A 39 13.04 4.95 -0.60
N PHE A 40 13.16 5.58 -1.77
CA PHE A 40 12.56 6.88 -2.05
C PHE A 40 11.05 6.84 -1.85
N MET A 41 10.35 5.85 -2.40
CA MET A 41 8.89 5.77 -2.27
C MET A 41 8.42 5.51 -0.83
N MET A 42 9.20 4.79 -0.02
CA MET A 42 8.82 4.47 1.36
C MET A 42 9.06 5.63 2.35
N PHE A 43 10.08 6.46 2.13
CA PHE A 43 10.46 7.52 3.08
C PHE A 43 10.22 8.94 2.56
N LEU A 44 10.32 9.13 1.26
CA LEU A 44 10.35 10.45 0.64
C LEU A 44 9.09 10.73 -0.19
N SER A 45 8.31 9.72 -0.60
CA SER A 45 7.07 9.97 -1.35
C SER A 45 6.15 11.01 -0.71
N PRO A 46 5.92 11.03 0.61
CA PRO A 46 5.03 12.04 1.22
C PRO A 46 5.60 13.47 1.14
N LEU A 47 6.93 13.61 1.02
CA LEU A 47 7.62 14.90 0.87
C LEU A 47 7.34 15.56 -0.47
N VAL A 48 7.08 14.76 -1.51
CA VAL A 48 7.13 15.23 -2.90
C VAL A 48 5.74 15.52 -3.47
N LEU A 49 4.66 15.12 -2.80
CA LEU A 49 3.36 14.97 -3.46
C LEU A 49 2.33 16.06 -3.18
N ASN A 50 2.57 16.97 -2.23
CA ASN A 50 1.57 17.97 -1.86
C ASN A 50 2.03 19.42 -2.06
N LYS A 51 3.31 19.74 -1.80
CA LYS A 51 3.84 21.10 -2.00
C LYS A 51 4.61 21.25 -3.32
N ASN A 52 5.17 20.14 -3.82
CA ASN A 52 6.22 20.08 -4.83
C ASN A 52 5.96 18.97 -5.87
N VAL A 53 4.69 18.76 -6.23
CA VAL A 53 4.21 17.76 -7.21
C VAL A 53 5.08 17.72 -8.48
N TYR A 54 5.51 18.90 -8.95
CA TYR A 54 6.36 19.07 -10.13
C TYR A 54 7.76 18.44 -9.94
N TYR A 55 8.40 18.62 -8.79
CA TYR A 55 9.69 17.99 -8.48
C TYR A 55 9.57 16.48 -8.33
N ALA A 56 8.42 15.96 -7.88
CA ALA A 56 8.16 14.52 -7.87
C ALA A 56 8.11 13.96 -9.28
N PHE A 57 7.48 14.72 -10.18
CA PHE A 57 7.39 14.38 -11.58
C PHE A 57 8.77 14.39 -12.24
N GLU A 58 9.60 15.40 -11.97
CA GLU A 58 10.98 15.47 -12.43
C GLU A 58 11.84 14.34 -11.88
N ILE A 59 11.71 14.01 -10.59
CA ILE A 59 12.42 12.88 -9.97
C ILE A 59 11.93 11.56 -10.58
N LEU A 60 10.63 11.39 -10.81
CA LEU A 60 10.07 10.22 -11.46
C LEU A 60 10.59 10.10 -12.90
N ILE A 61 10.65 11.20 -13.65
CA ILE A 61 11.25 11.26 -14.98
C ILE A 61 12.75 10.93 -14.90
N ALA A 62 13.50 11.46 -13.94
CA ALA A 62 14.92 11.16 -13.75
C ALA A 62 15.14 9.68 -13.44
N PHE A 63 14.30 9.10 -12.57
CA PHE A 63 14.27 7.66 -12.35
C PHE A 63 14.02 6.94 -13.70
N ILE A 64 13.03 7.34 -14.47
CA ILE A 64 12.75 6.71 -15.76
C ILE A 64 13.92 6.85 -16.74
N VAL A 65 14.52 8.03 -16.87
CA VAL A 65 15.67 8.32 -17.73
C VAL A 65 16.88 7.48 -17.33
N LEU A 66 17.17 7.38 -16.03
CA LEU A 66 18.25 6.53 -15.51
C LEU A 66 17.94 5.03 -15.69
N SER A 67 16.67 4.65 -15.76
CA SER A 67 16.24 3.29 -16.10
C SER A 67 16.35 2.97 -17.61
N GLN A 68 16.66 3.95 -18.48
CA GLN A 68 16.75 3.82 -19.95
C GLN A 68 17.94 3.02 -20.48
N SER A 69 18.59 2.18 -19.67
CA SER A 69 19.58 1.22 -20.16
C SER A 69 18.99 0.05 -21.00
N TYR A 70 17.76 0.17 -21.53
CA TYR A 70 17.03 -0.91 -22.21
C TYR A 70 16.20 -0.46 -23.42
N ARG A 71 16.66 -0.84 -24.62
CA ARG A 71 16.16 -0.40 -25.94
C ARG A 71 14.72 -0.79 -26.32
N THR A 72 14.11 -1.80 -25.68
CA THR A 72 12.73 -2.27 -25.98
C THR A 72 11.70 -1.85 -24.94
N LEU A 73 12.12 -1.66 -23.68
CA LEU A 73 11.30 -1.02 -22.64
C LEU A 73 11.27 0.51 -22.85
N SER A 74 12.35 1.07 -23.41
CA SER A 74 12.51 2.49 -23.70
C SER A 74 11.49 3.01 -24.70
N ILE A 75 11.09 2.26 -25.73
CA ILE A 75 10.14 2.80 -26.73
C ILE A 75 8.73 2.92 -26.13
N ARG A 76 8.31 1.94 -25.32
CA ARG A 76 6.99 1.96 -24.67
C ARG A 76 6.94 2.94 -23.50
N ALA A 77 8.02 3.00 -22.70
CA ALA A 77 8.16 4.00 -21.64
C ALA A 77 8.33 5.40 -22.23
N ALA A 78 9.14 5.60 -23.27
CA ALA A 78 9.30 6.89 -23.95
C ALA A 78 8.03 7.33 -24.68
N GLY A 79 7.22 6.42 -25.23
CA GLY A 79 5.90 6.76 -25.74
C GLY A 79 4.96 7.27 -24.65
N LEU A 80 4.98 6.62 -23.47
CA LEU A 80 4.22 7.05 -22.29
C LEU A 80 4.76 8.36 -21.69
N ILE A 81 6.09 8.53 -21.65
CA ILE A 81 6.77 9.75 -21.19
C ILE A 81 6.49 10.90 -22.14
N LEU A 82 6.64 10.68 -23.45
CA LEU A 82 6.36 11.68 -24.46
C LEU A 82 4.89 12.06 -24.37
N ALA A 83 3.97 11.10 -24.23
CA ALA A 83 2.56 11.37 -24.00
C ALA A 83 2.30 12.14 -22.69
N MET A 84 2.99 11.82 -21.60
CA MET A 84 2.85 12.54 -20.32
C MET A 84 3.45 13.96 -20.40
N ILE A 85 4.62 14.13 -21.04
CA ILE A 85 5.32 15.41 -21.22
C ILE A 85 4.59 16.28 -22.24
N THR A 86 4.14 15.76 -23.38
CA THR A 86 3.32 16.53 -24.32
C THR A 86 1.97 16.83 -23.71
N SER A 87 1.34 15.90 -22.98
CA SER A 87 0.11 16.21 -22.24
C SER A 87 0.35 17.32 -21.23
N PHE A 88 1.50 17.33 -20.53
CA PHE A 88 1.86 18.35 -19.54
C PHE A 88 2.27 19.69 -20.17
N ALA A 89 3.02 19.68 -21.28
CA ALA A 89 3.52 20.86 -21.98
C ALA A 89 2.43 21.55 -22.81
N VAL A 90 1.62 20.78 -23.55
CA VAL A 90 0.38 21.29 -24.16
C VAL A 90 -0.47 21.93 -23.08
N TYR A 91 -0.53 21.32 -21.91
CA TYR A 91 -1.35 21.77 -20.80
C TYR A 91 -0.84 23.01 -20.04
N THR A 92 0.47 23.15 -19.78
CA THR A 92 1.03 24.39 -19.22
C THR A 92 0.81 25.55 -20.18
N GLN A 93 0.91 25.29 -21.49
CA GLN A 93 0.59 26.25 -22.52
C GLN A 93 -0.91 26.58 -22.56
N LEU A 94 -1.80 25.58 -22.45
CA LEU A 94 -3.24 25.78 -22.31
C LEU A 94 -3.59 26.57 -21.03
N ASN A 95 -2.92 26.34 -19.91
CA ASN A 95 -3.15 27.09 -18.67
C ASN A 95 -2.75 28.56 -18.79
N THR A 96 -1.67 28.82 -19.53
CA THR A 96 -1.17 30.18 -19.80
C THR A 96 -2.08 30.92 -20.79
N VAL A 97 -2.70 30.20 -21.72
CA VAL A 97 -3.56 30.75 -22.78
C VAL A 97 -5.04 30.85 -22.38
N TYR A 98 -5.56 29.90 -21.58
CA TYR A 98 -6.99 29.77 -21.27
C TYR A 98 -7.36 30.05 -19.80
N HIS A 99 -6.43 30.54 -18.97
CA HIS A 99 -6.67 30.83 -17.54
C HIS A 99 -7.33 29.66 -16.76
N ILE A 100 -6.87 28.43 -17.00
CA ILE A 100 -7.42 27.24 -16.35
C ILE A 100 -7.21 27.35 -14.83
N ASN A 101 -8.21 26.93 -14.05
CA ASN A 101 -8.15 27.03 -12.59
C ASN A 101 -7.00 26.15 -12.02
N LYS A 102 -6.08 26.78 -11.29
CA LYS A 102 -4.91 26.15 -10.65
C LYS A 102 -5.24 24.93 -9.77
N VAL A 103 -6.44 24.87 -9.18
CA VAL A 103 -6.88 23.77 -8.30
C VAL A 103 -7.26 22.54 -9.11
N LEU A 104 -8.03 22.71 -10.19
CA LEU A 104 -8.31 21.63 -11.13
C LEU A 104 -7.00 21.07 -11.66
N VAL A 105 -6.03 21.96 -11.88
CA VAL A 105 -4.72 21.59 -12.38
C VAL A 105 -3.92 20.70 -11.43
N LEU A 106 -3.86 21.11 -10.17
CA LEU A 106 -3.21 20.34 -9.12
C LEU A 106 -3.87 18.96 -8.93
N ASN A 107 -5.20 18.88 -9.04
CA ASN A 107 -5.95 17.63 -8.94
C ASN A 107 -5.56 16.68 -10.09
N MET A 108 -5.56 17.16 -11.34
CA MET A 108 -5.15 16.37 -12.52
C MET A 108 -3.70 15.87 -12.42
N ALA A 109 -2.79 16.72 -11.96
CA ALA A 109 -1.39 16.35 -11.77
C ALA A 109 -1.21 15.25 -10.71
N THR A 110 -1.96 15.34 -9.60
CA THR A 110 -1.97 14.31 -8.54
C THR A 110 -2.37 12.94 -9.10
N VAL A 111 -3.34 12.88 -10.02
CA VAL A 111 -3.75 11.63 -10.71
C VAL A 111 -2.64 11.08 -11.58
N ALA A 112 -2.07 11.95 -12.42
CA ALA A 112 -1.01 11.57 -13.33
C ALA A 112 0.18 11.00 -12.55
N MET A 113 0.46 11.57 -11.37
CA MET A 113 1.43 11.01 -10.44
C MET A 113 1.00 9.67 -9.85
N PHE A 114 -0.24 9.51 -9.38
CA PHE A 114 -0.72 8.23 -8.88
C PHE A 114 -0.58 7.12 -9.93
N ILE A 115 -1.08 7.36 -11.14
CA ILE A 115 -0.99 6.42 -12.26
C ILE A 115 0.47 6.20 -12.67
N GLY A 116 1.26 7.27 -12.80
CA GLY A 116 2.67 7.21 -13.17
C GLY A 116 3.48 6.38 -12.19
N VAL A 117 3.34 6.62 -10.89
CA VAL A 117 3.96 5.84 -9.81
C VAL A 117 3.49 4.38 -9.88
N PHE A 118 2.19 4.14 -10.03
CA PHE A 118 1.64 2.78 -10.11
C PHE A 118 2.26 1.99 -11.27
N VAL A 119 2.20 2.54 -12.48
CA VAL A 119 2.68 1.89 -13.70
C VAL A 119 4.19 1.71 -13.67
N LEU A 120 4.94 2.75 -13.32
CA LEU A 120 6.39 2.71 -13.25
C LEU A 120 6.87 1.68 -12.22
N ASN A 121 6.34 1.74 -11.01
CA ASN A 121 6.73 0.81 -9.95
C ASN A 121 6.39 -0.64 -10.33
N TYR A 122 5.21 -0.88 -10.90
CA TYR A 122 4.83 -2.21 -11.37
C TYR A 122 5.81 -2.75 -12.42
N ILE A 123 6.18 -1.93 -13.41
CA ILE A 123 7.13 -2.32 -14.47
C ILE A 123 8.52 -2.58 -13.88
N LEU A 124 9.05 -1.67 -13.06
CA LEU A 124 10.39 -1.77 -12.48
C LEU A 124 10.54 -3.00 -11.59
N VAL A 125 9.61 -3.21 -10.66
CA VAL A 125 9.63 -4.33 -9.73
C VAL A 125 9.47 -5.64 -10.50
N LYS A 126 8.52 -5.72 -11.43
CA LYS A 126 8.33 -6.93 -12.24
C LYS A 126 9.55 -7.25 -13.11
N ALA A 127 10.15 -6.25 -13.75
CA ALA A 127 11.36 -6.42 -14.54
C ALA A 127 12.54 -6.89 -13.68
N TYR A 128 12.71 -6.34 -12.47
CA TYR A 128 13.70 -6.82 -11.51
C TYR A 128 13.50 -8.29 -11.18
N LEU A 129 12.27 -8.69 -10.85
CA LEU A 129 11.95 -10.05 -10.42
C LEU A 129 12.18 -11.09 -11.53
N MET A 130 11.84 -10.74 -12.77
CA MET A 130 12.01 -11.63 -13.92
C MET A 130 13.48 -11.81 -14.34
N ARG A 131 14.33 -10.79 -14.13
CA ARG A 131 15.74 -10.78 -14.56
C ARG A 131 16.73 -11.22 -13.49
N ASN A 132 16.28 -11.47 -12.27
CA ASN A 132 17.15 -11.85 -11.16
C ASN A 132 16.85 -13.27 -10.69
N SER A 133 17.89 -13.90 -10.13
CA SER A 133 17.76 -15.21 -9.51
C SER A 133 16.81 -15.16 -8.30
N LEU A 134 16.26 -16.32 -7.94
CA LEU A 134 15.36 -16.43 -6.79
C LEU A 134 16.01 -15.88 -5.50
N SER A 135 17.31 -16.13 -5.30
CA SER A 135 18.08 -15.63 -4.15
C SER A 135 18.09 -14.10 -4.08
N ARG A 136 18.29 -13.43 -5.23
CA ARG A 136 18.25 -11.97 -5.31
C ARG A 136 16.85 -11.41 -5.06
N ASN A 137 15.82 -12.05 -5.60
CA ASN A 137 14.43 -11.64 -5.33
C ASN A 137 14.08 -11.77 -3.85
N VAL A 138 14.55 -12.82 -3.18
CA VAL A 138 14.42 -12.95 -1.72
C VAL A 138 15.19 -11.84 -0.99
N ASN A 139 16.38 -11.46 -1.46
CA ASN A 139 17.13 -10.34 -0.87
C ASN A 139 16.43 -8.98 -1.05
N LEU A 140 15.78 -8.74 -2.18
CA LEU A 140 14.92 -7.56 -2.36
C LEU A 140 13.80 -7.56 -1.31
N LEU A 141 13.09 -8.68 -1.12
CA LEU A 141 12.03 -8.77 -0.11
C LEU A 141 12.54 -8.60 1.32
N LYS A 142 13.75 -9.10 1.64
CA LYS A 142 14.40 -8.82 2.93
C LYS A 142 14.69 -7.34 3.09
N PHE A 143 15.22 -6.69 2.05
CA PHE A 143 15.48 -5.25 2.05
C PHE A 143 14.20 -4.46 2.30
N VAL A 144 13.13 -4.73 1.55
CA VAL A 144 11.81 -4.09 1.76
C VAL A 144 11.28 -4.36 3.18
N GLY A 145 11.42 -5.59 3.68
CA GLY A 145 11.06 -5.93 5.06
C GLY A 145 11.82 -5.11 6.10
N ILE A 146 13.13 -4.91 5.92
CA ILE A 146 13.95 -4.05 6.79
C ILE A 146 13.43 -2.62 6.76
N LEU A 147 13.08 -2.07 5.60
CA LEU A 147 12.54 -0.70 5.50
C LEU A 147 11.22 -0.56 6.27
N PHE A 148 10.29 -1.51 6.15
CA PHE A 148 9.06 -1.51 6.97
C PHE A 148 9.36 -1.55 8.46
N ASN A 149 10.37 -2.32 8.89
CA ASN A 149 10.75 -2.42 10.30
C ASN A 149 11.37 -1.12 10.82
N ILE A 150 12.22 -0.46 10.03
CA ILE A 150 12.76 0.88 10.36
C ILE A 150 11.61 1.86 10.56
N ILE A 151 10.66 1.89 9.62
CA ILE A 151 9.47 2.74 9.70
C ILE A 151 8.61 2.42 10.94
N SER A 152 8.45 1.14 11.27
CA SER A 152 7.70 0.70 12.45
C SER A 152 8.37 1.11 13.76
N ILE A 153 9.69 0.94 13.86
CA ILE A 153 10.47 1.38 15.03
C ILE A 153 10.39 2.91 15.15
N TYR A 154 10.49 3.62 14.02
CA TYR A 154 10.31 5.06 13.99
C TYR A 154 8.94 5.48 14.53
N CYS A 155 7.85 4.79 14.17
CA CYS A 155 6.53 5.09 14.71
C CYS A 155 6.44 4.87 16.22
N ILE A 156 7.09 3.82 16.75
CA ILE A 156 7.15 3.60 18.20
C ILE A 156 7.88 4.78 18.87
N PHE A 157 9.00 5.21 18.30
CA PHE A 157 9.73 6.38 18.79
C PHE A 157 8.88 7.66 18.73
N GLU A 158 8.23 7.92 17.59
CA GLU A 158 7.29 9.04 17.37
C GLU A 158 6.19 9.08 18.45
N TYR A 159 5.64 7.92 18.80
CA TYR A 159 4.62 7.80 19.83
C TYR A 159 5.14 8.14 21.24
N LEU A 160 6.37 7.74 21.56
CA LEU A 160 6.98 7.97 22.87
C LEU A 160 7.23 9.47 23.09
N ILE A 161 7.75 10.16 22.08
CA ILE A 161 8.05 11.60 22.15
C ILE A 161 6.85 12.49 21.83
N LYS A 162 5.71 11.88 21.43
CA LYS A 162 4.47 12.58 21.02
C LYS A 162 4.71 13.63 19.94
N PHE A 163 5.66 13.36 19.06
CA PHE A 163 6.12 14.28 18.03
C PHE A 163 6.78 13.51 16.88
N ASN A 164 6.68 14.04 15.66
CA ASN A 164 7.28 13.46 14.47
C ASN A 164 8.49 14.30 14.05
N PRO A 165 9.70 14.04 14.59
CA PRO A 165 10.83 14.96 14.50
C PRO A 165 11.47 15.03 13.12
N VAL A 166 11.29 14.00 12.30
CA VAL A 166 11.97 13.91 11.00
C VAL A 166 11.04 14.40 9.91
N PHE A 167 9.78 13.94 9.92
CA PHE A 167 8.87 14.15 8.81
C PHE A 167 7.91 15.32 8.99
N SER A 168 7.62 15.75 10.23
CA SER A 168 6.61 16.80 10.48
C SER A 168 6.87 18.10 9.73
N GLN A 169 8.13 18.53 9.62
CA GLN A 169 8.51 19.74 8.88
C GLN A 169 8.16 19.72 7.39
N PHE A 170 7.93 18.54 6.84
CA PHE A 170 7.60 18.34 5.44
C PHE A 170 6.11 18.07 5.20
N PHE A 171 5.32 18.04 6.27
CA PHE A 171 3.89 17.84 6.17
C PHE A 171 3.21 19.13 5.68
N ASN A 172 2.07 19.00 4.99
CA ASN A 172 1.34 20.17 4.50
C ASN A 172 0.76 20.98 5.69
N THR A 173 0.50 22.27 5.50
CA THR A 173 -0.12 23.17 6.49
C THR A 173 -1.49 22.69 6.97
N ASP A 174 -2.29 22.07 6.08
CA ASP A 174 -3.56 21.43 6.47
C ASP A 174 -3.34 20.28 7.44
N TYR A 175 -2.21 19.61 7.32
CA TYR A 175 -1.80 18.51 8.18
C TYR A 175 -1.21 19.00 9.51
N HIS A 176 -0.51 20.13 9.49
CA HIS A 176 -0.10 20.84 10.70
C HIS A 176 -1.31 21.29 11.53
N ARG A 177 -2.45 21.62 10.92
CA ARG A 177 -3.70 21.89 11.65
C ARG A 177 -4.20 20.65 12.40
N TYR A 178 -4.16 19.45 11.79
CA TYR A 178 -4.47 18.20 12.50
C TYR A 178 -3.51 17.90 13.66
N TYR A 179 -2.24 18.29 13.54
CA TYR A 179 -1.24 18.17 14.59
C TYR A 179 -1.36 19.24 15.70
N SER A 180 -1.71 20.48 15.36
CA SER A 180 -1.74 21.61 16.29
C SER A 180 -3.03 21.67 17.11
N ILE A 181 -4.16 21.22 16.55
CA ILE A 181 -5.47 21.19 17.23
C ILE A 181 -5.50 20.17 18.38
N LYS A 182 -4.53 19.24 18.45
CA LYS A 182 -4.38 18.26 19.55
C LYS A 182 -3.03 18.35 20.29
N ARG A 183 -2.53 19.57 20.50
CA ARG A 183 -1.57 19.80 21.61
C ARG A 183 -2.24 19.73 23.00
N GLY A 184 -3.55 19.42 23.06
CA GLY A 184 -4.22 18.89 24.24
C GLY A 184 -3.99 17.37 24.35
N TYR A 185 -3.60 16.92 25.54
CA TYR A 185 -3.06 15.61 25.92
C TYR A 185 -3.92 14.36 25.65
N GLU A 186 -4.96 14.40 24.80
CA GLU A 186 -5.98 13.35 24.84
C GLU A 186 -5.76 12.14 23.91
N LEU A 187 -5.02 12.24 22.79
CA LEU A 187 -4.50 11.04 22.07
C LEU A 187 -3.54 11.39 20.92
N TYR A 188 -2.25 11.09 21.06
CA TYR A 188 -1.29 11.22 19.96
C TYR A 188 -1.32 9.99 19.04
N ARG A 189 -1.49 10.21 17.73
CA ARG A 189 -1.57 9.16 16.71
C ARG A 189 -0.35 9.21 15.82
N VAL A 190 0.34 8.09 15.65
CA VAL A 190 1.54 8.03 14.81
C VAL A 190 1.17 8.05 13.33
N SER A 191 1.95 8.78 12.54
CA SER A 191 1.82 8.80 11.08
C SER A 191 3.08 8.34 10.34
N GLY A 192 4.21 8.19 11.03
CA GLY A 192 5.49 7.88 10.43
C GLY A 192 5.82 8.85 9.29
N PRO A 193 6.36 8.38 8.16
CA PRO A 193 6.58 9.23 7.00
C PRO A 193 5.28 9.65 6.29
N MET A 194 4.17 8.93 6.47
CA MET A 194 3.02 8.93 5.54
C MET A 194 2.05 10.12 5.66
N GLN A 195 2.37 11.14 6.46
CA GLN A 195 1.46 12.23 6.87
C GLN A 195 0.24 11.73 7.64
N HIS A 196 -0.49 10.72 7.17
CA HIS A 196 -1.74 10.25 7.76
C HIS A 196 -1.68 8.87 8.44
N PRO A 197 -2.18 8.72 9.70
CA PRO A 197 -2.17 7.44 10.42
C PRO A 197 -2.89 6.29 9.69
N ILE A 198 -3.95 6.57 8.92
CA ILE A 198 -4.66 5.52 8.16
C ILE A 198 -3.78 4.99 7.02
N VAL A 199 -3.10 5.89 6.30
CA VAL A 199 -2.17 5.56 5.21
C VAL A 199 -0.96 4.79 5.76
N MET A 200 -0.43 5.26 6.88
CA MET A 200 0.61 4.57 7.64
C MET A 200 0.21 3.15 8.05
N GLY A 201 -1.06 2.96 8.42
CA GLY A 201 -1.60 1.65 8.71
C GLY A 201 -1.46 0.64 7.56
N ASN A 202 -1.63 1.06 6.30
CA ASN A 202 -1.40 0.16 5.16
C ASN A 202 0.06 -0.31 5.06
N PHE A 203 1.02 0.59 5.32
CA PHE A 203 2.44 0.20 5.33
C PHE A 203 2.72 -0.83 6.42
N LEU A 204 2.20 -0.61 7.64
CA LEU A 204 2.43 -1.51 8.77
C LEU A 204 1.74 -2.88 8.59
N ILE A 205 0.53 -2.91 7.99
CA ILE A 205 -0.15 -4.18 7.65
C ILE A 205 0.69 -4.99 6.66
N ILE A 206 1.18 -4.36 5.59
CA ILE A 206 1.98 -5.03 4.57
C ILE A 206 3.33 -5.45 5.15
N GLY A 207 3.95 -4.62 5.98
CA GLY A 207 5.16 -4.95 6.71
C GLY A 207 4.97 -6.18 7.62
N ALA A 208 3.87 -6.26 8.36
CA ALA A 208 3.54 -7.42 9.18
C ALA A 208 3.35 -8.69 8.32
N LEU A 209 2.56 -8.62 7.25
CA LEU A 209 2.32 -9.75 6.35
C LEU A 209 3.58 -10.21 5.61
N LEU A 210 4.45 -9.27 5.21
CA LEU A 210 5.74 -9.57 4.56
C LEU A 210 6.71 -10.24 5.53
N ASN A 211 6.82 -9.74 6.76
CA ASN A 211 7.65 -10.36 7.79
C ASN A 211 7.14 -11.75 8.15
N TYR A 212 5.81 -11.96 8.19
CA TYR A 212 5.25 -13.30 8.36
C TYR A 212 5.57 -14.24 7.18
N TYR A 213 5.53 -13.74 5.95
CA TYR A 213 5.98 -14.48 4.77
C TYR A 213 7.48 -14.86 4.88
N LEU A 214 8.35 -13.91 5.23
CA LEU A 214 9.78 -14.15 5.41
C LEU A 214 10.08 -15.11 6.56
N PHE A 215 9.32 -15.06 7.65
CA PHE A 215 9.37 -16.04 8.73
C PHE A 215 9.05 -17.46 8.23
N ASN A 216 7.99 -17.61 7.44
CA ASN A 216 7.62 -18.90 6.86
C ASN A 216 8.65 -19.42 5.85
N GLN A 217 9.26 -18.54 5.07
CA GLN A 217 10.23 -18.89 4.05
C GLN A 217 11.61 -19.21 4.63
N LEU A 218 12.11 -18.38 5.56
CA LEU A 218 13.48 -18.43 6.06
C LEU A 218 13.59 -19.13 7.42
N ARG A 219 12.47 -19.36 8.10
CA ARG A 219 12.38 -20.02 9.42
C ARG A 219 13.18 -19.34 10.54
N LYS A 220 13.51 -18.05 10.41
CA LYS A 220 14.24 -17.27 11.42
C LYS A 220 13.28 -16.51 12.33
N ASN A 221 13.39 -16.71 13.65
CA ASN A 221 12.53 -16.08 14.66
C ASN A 221 12.56 -14.54 14.64
N LEU A 222 13.66 -13.94 14.16
CA LEU A 222 13.77 -12.50 13.97
C LEU A 222 12.62 -11.91 13.14
N TYR A 223 12.13 -12.62 12.11
CA TYR A 223 11.01 -12.12 11.30
C TYR A 223 9.66 -12.21 12.01
N ALA A 224 9.50 -13.11 13.00
CA ALA A 224 8.34 -13.09 13.87
C ALA A 224 8.37 -11.87 14.79
N LEU A 225 9.53 -11.52 15.36
CA LEU A 225 9.70 -10.28 16.14
C LEU A 225 9.38 -9.05 15.29
N PHE A 226 9.91 -8.97 14.06
CA PHE A 226 9.60 -7.87 13.15
C PHE A 226 8.12 -7.75 12.78
N MET A 227 7.43 -8.88 12.59
CA MET A 227 5.98 -8.88 12.43
C MET A 227 5.29 -8.26 13.65
N LEU A 228 5.68 -8.65 14.87
CA LEU A 228 5.10 -8.10 16.11
C LEU A 228 5.36 -6.60 16.24
N VAL A 229 6.57 -6.14 15.91
CA VAL A 229 6.92 -4.71 15.93
C VAL A 229 6.00 -3.91 15.00
N ASN A 230 5.73 -4.39 13.79
CA ASN A 230 4.79 -3.76 12.84
C ASN A 230 3.35 -3.73 13.39
N VAL A 231 2.90 -4.82 14.00
CA VAL A 231 1.56 -4.89 14.63
C VAL A 231 1.45 -3.92 15.81
N THR A 232 2.48 -3.83 16.65
CA THR A 232 2.52 -2.85 17.75
C THR A 232 2.43 -1.42 17.23
N ALA A 233 3.26 -1.06 16.25
CA ALA A 233 3.19 0.27 15.62
C ALA A 233 1.82 0.52 14.96
N LEU A 234 1.18 -0.52 14.41
CA LEU A 234 -0.16 -0.40 13.80
C LEU A 234 -1.17 0.02 14.86
N PHE A 235 -1.12 -0.58 16.06
CA PHE A 235 -1.98 -0.18 17.16
C PHE A 235 -1.75 1.27 17.60
N LEU A 236 -0.52 1.77 17.55
CA LEU A 236 -0.20 3.19 17.86
C LEU A 236 -0.76 4.20 16.85
N THR A 237 -1.24 3.76 15.68
CA THR A 237 -1.94 4.65 14.72
C THR A 237 -3.35 5.04 15.20
N PHE A 238 -3.90 4.30 16.17
CA PHE A 238 -5.29 4.37 16.62
C PHE A 238 -6.30 4.40 15.46
N SER A 239 -6.00 3.70 14.36
CA SER A 239 -6.82 3.68 13.17
C SER A 239 -7.72 2.43 13.15
N ARG A 240 -9.02 2.63 13.40
CA ARG A 240 -10.02 1.55 13.37
C ARG A 240 -10.06 0.84 12.01
N SER A 241 -10.02 1.64 10.93
CA SER A 241 -10.02 1.11 9.56
C SER A 241 -8.81 0.25 9.28
N SER A 242 -7.64 0.62 9.80
CA SER A 242 -6.42 -0.16 9.64
C SER A 242 -6.48 -1.50 10.41
N TYR A 243 -7.16 -1.55 11.55
CA TYR A 243 -7.40 -2.82 12.26
C TYR A 243 -8.37 -3.74 11.50
N ILE A 244 -9.45 -3.18 10.95
CA ILE A 244 -10.39 -3.90 10.09
C ILE A 244 -9.67 -4.45 8.85
N ALA A 245 -8.84 -3.63 8.21
CA ALA A 245 -8.03 -4.02 7.07
C ALA A 245 -7.02 -5.14 7.39
N LEU A 246 -6.36 -5.09 8.56
CA LEU A 246 -5.52 -6.19 9.03
C LEU A 246 -6.32 -7.47 9.19
N GLY A 247 -7.49 -7.39 9.84
CA GLY A 247 -8.40 -8.53 10.01
C GLY A 247 -8.82 -9.16 8.69
N ALA A 248 -9.20 -8.34 7.70
CA ALA A 248 -9.53 -8.79 6.36
C ALA A 248 -8.34 -9.46 5.64
N GLY A 249 -7.14 -8.91 5.79
CA GLY A 249 -5.90 -9.51 5.28
C GLY A 249 -5.59 -10.87 5.91
N ILE A 250 -5.68 -10.97 7.24
CA ILE A 250 -5.50 -12.23 7.99
C ILE A 250 -6.54 -13.27 7.55
N LEU A 251 -7.83 -12.89 7.49
CA LEU A 251 -8.90 -13.77 7.04
C LEU A 251 -8.63 -14.29 5.62
N THR A 252 -8.22 -13.41 4.71
CA THR A 252 -7.84 -13.80 3.34
C THR A 252 -6.68 -14.79 3.35
N TYR A 253 -5.63 -14.54 4.15
CA TYR A 253 -4.50 -15.45 4.28
C TYR A 253 -4.93 -16.85 4.78
N LEU A 254 -5.82 -16.89 5.78
CA LEU A 254 -6.37 -18.13 6.34
C LEU A 254 -7.22 -18.88 5.31
N LEU A 255 -8.10 -18.19 4.58
CA LEU A 255 -8.92 -18.77 3.51
C LEU A 255 -8.05 -19.41 2.42
N PHE A 256 -7.01 -18.71 1.97
CA PHE A 256 -6.05 -19.25 1.00
C PHE A 256 -5.24 -20.43 1.58
N THR A 257 -4.98 -20.42 2.89
CA THR A 257 -4.27 -21.52 3.55
C THR A 257 -5.13 -22.78 3.68
N ALA A 258 -6.40 -22.63 4.07
CA ALA A 258 -7.35 -23.74 4.19
C ALA A 258 -7.60 -24.43 2.83
N ARG A 259 -7.58 -23.67 1.73
CA ARG A 259 -7.82 -24.20 0.38
C ARG A 259 -6.60 -24.89 -0.25
N ASN A 260 -5.39 -24.64 0.24
CA ASN A 260 -4.19 -25.24 -0.33
C ASN A 260 -4.11 -26.74 0.03
N LYS A 261 -4.43 -27.63 -0.93
CA LYS A 261 -4.53 -29.08 -0.71
C LYS A 261 -3.19 -29.71 -0.28
N ASP A 262 -2.06 -29.21 -0.79
CA ASP A 262 -0.71 -29.69 -0.45
C ASP A 262 -0.29 -29.39 1.00
N ASN A 263 -1.04 -28.53 1.70
CA ASN A 263 -0.81 -28.18 3.10
C ASN A 263 -1.65 -29.02 4.08
N LYS A 264 -2.53 -29.91 3.62
CA LYS A 264 -3.37 -30.72 4.52
C LYS A 264 -2.55 -31.62 5.46
N GLU A 265 -1.35 -32.04 5.06
CA GLU A 265 -0.41 -32.79 5.92
C GLU A 265 0.60 -31.92 6.68
N LYS A 266 0.69 -30.61 6.37
CA LYS A 266 1.70 -29.67 6.92
C LYS A 266 1.13 -28.53 7.76
N LEU A 267 -0.17 -28.59 8.10
CA LEU A 267 -0.84 -27.67 9.02
C LEU A 267 -0.46 -27.88 10.50
N LYS A 268 0.57 -28.67 10.77
CA LYS A 268 1.26 -28.62 12.06
C LYS A 268 2.14 -27.37 12.05
N ILE A 269 1.61 -26.24 12.53
CA ILE A 269 2.48 -25.19 13.07
C ILE A 269 3.34 -25.90 14.12
N PRO A 270 4.68 -26.00 13.95
CA PRO A 270 5.48 -26.70 14.93
C PRO A 270 5.24 -26.02 16.28
N MET A 271 4.90 -26.80 17.30
CA MET A 271 4.39 -26.35 18.60
C MET A 271 5.12 -25.12 19.19
N PRO A 272 6.46 -24.96 19.06
CA PRO A 272 7.16 -23.76 19.54
C PRO A 272 6.71 -22.45 18.87
N ARG A 273 6.24 -22.48 17.63
CA ARG A 273 5.76 -21.31 16.88
C ARG A 273 4.31 -20.96 17.20
N ALA A 274 3.47 -21.97 17.45
CA ALA A 274 2.11 -21.75 17.95
C ALA A 274 2.18 -21.15 19.36
N ILE A 275 3.03 -21.72 20.21
CA ILE A 275 3.36 -21.18 21.55
C ILE A 275 3.87 -19.74 21.44
N ALA A 276 4.84 -19.43 20.57
CA ALA A 276 5.34 -18.05 20.42
C ALA A 276 4.26 -17.05 19.98
N ILE A 277 3.34 -17.42 19.08
CA ILE A 277 2.21 -16.57 18.67
C ILE A 277 1.20 -16.42 19.82
N ILE A 278 0.89 -17.52 20.51
CA ILE A 278 -0.02 -17.58 21.66
C ILE A 278 0.54 -16.80 22.85
N PHE A 279 1.85 -16.71 23.04
CA PHE A 279 2.49 -15.88 24.08
C PHE A 279 2.70 -14.43 23.61
N ALA A 280 2.89 -14.20 22.31
CA ALA A 280 3.02 -12.86 21.77
C ALA A 280 1.70 -12.06 21.84
N ILE A 281 0.54 -12.71 21.73
CA ILE A 281 -0.76 -12.04 21.87
C ILE A 281 -0.97 -11.48 23.30
N PRO A 282 -0.81 -12.25 24.39
CA PRO A 282 -0.80 -11.76 25.76
C PRO A 282 0.29 -10.73 26.02
N ILE A 283 1.48 -10.86 25.44
CA ILE A 283 2.56 -9.85 25.60
C ILE A 283 2.16 -8.55 24.89
N ILE A 284 1.60 -8.61 23.69
CA ILE A 284 1.05 -7.43 23.01
C ILE A 284 -0.07 -6.84 23.88
N LEU A 285 -1.01 -7.64 24.37
CA LEU A 285 -2.10 -7.18 25.24
C LEU A 285 -1.58 -6.57 26.55
N LEU A 286 -0.55 -7.16 27.17
CA LEU A 286 0.11 -6.65 28.37
C LEU A 286 0.83 -5.34 28.09
N ILE A 287 1.56 -5.23 26.98
CA ILE A 287 2.16 -3.97 26.51
C ILE A 287 1.06 -2.93 26.28
N MET A 288 -0.05 -3.32 25.66
CA MET A 288 -1.19 -2.44 25.41
C MET A 288 -1.92 -2.04 26.70
N MET A 289 -1.89 -2.87 27.74
CA MET A 289 -2.43 -2.55 29.06
C MET A 289 -1.47 -1.69 29.89
N SER A 290 -0.14 -1.86 29.72
CA SER A 290 0.89 -1.12 30.47
C SER A 290 1.23 0.24 29.87
N VAL A 291 0.95 0.46 28.58
CA VAL A 291 1.16 1.75 27.92
C VAL A 291 -0.02 2.66 28.26
N ASN A 292 0.21 3.61 29.16
CA ASN A 292 -0.78 4.62 29.52
C ASN A 292 -0.83 5.74 28.46
N THR A 293 -2.05 6.10 28.08
CA THR A 293 -2.43 7.29 27.29
C THR A 293 -3.18 8.23 28.22
N GLY A 294 -2.44 9.03 29.00
CA GLY A 294 -3.02 9.84 30.08
C GLY A 294 -3.55 8.96 31.21
N ASP A 295 -4.82 9.14 31.60
CA ASP A 295 -5.47 8.41 32.69
C ASP A 295 -6.03 7.02 32.29
N SER A 296 -5.85 6.64 31.03
CA SER A 296 -6.39 5.39 30.46
C SER A 296 -5.28 4.52 29.87
N SER A 297 -5.41 3.20 29.96
CA SER A 297 -4.52 2.28 29.26
C SER A 297 -4.80 2.27 27.76
N LEU A 298 -3.80 1.97 26.94
CA LEU A 298 -3.96 1.93 25.49
C LEU A 298 -5.05 0.94 25.05
N TRP A 299 -5.23 -0.16 25.79
CA TRP A 299 -6.36 -1.08 25.59
C TRP A 299 -7.72 -0.43 25.80
N SER A 300 -7.91 0.29 26.92
CA SER A 300 -9.20 0.95 27.19
C SER A 300 -9.48 2.08 26.19
N THR A 301 -8.45 2.79 25.73
CA THR A 301 -8.61 3.77 24.65
C THR A 301 -9.05 3.10 23.34
N ILE A 302 -8.47 1.95 22.97
CA ILE A 302 -8.88 1.24 21.74
C ILE A 302 -10.33 0.74 21.87
N ILE A 303 -10.72 0.18 23.01
CA ILE A 303 -12.12 -0.22 23.23
C ILE A 303 -13.04 0.99 23.14
N ASN A 304 -12.74 2.08 23.83
CA ASN A 304 -13.54 3.31 23.82
C ASN A 304 -13.69 3.88 22.42
N ARG A 305 -12.65 3.79 21.60
CA ARG A 305 -12.69 4.17 20.18
C ARG A 305 -13.67 3.32 19.37
N PHE A 306 -13.83 2.03 19.68
CA PHE A 306 -14.79 1.16 19.00
C PHE A 306 -16.21 1.32 19.57
N SER A 307 -16.37 1.44 20.88
CA SER A 307 -17.69 1.60 21.52
C SER A 307 -18.32 2.95 21.21
N ASN A 308 -17.53 4.02 21.15
CA ASN A 308 -18.01 5.38 20.89
C ASN A 308 -17.81 5.76 19.41
N ALA A 309 -18.11 4.83 18.50
CA ALA A 309 -17.87 5.06 17.08
C ALA A 309 -18.93 5.95 16.41
N GLU A 310 -20.16 5.88 16.90
CA GLU A 310 -21.28 6.70 16.48
C GLU A 310 -21.07 8.17 16.90
N GLY A 311 -21.50 9.11 16.05
CA GLY A 311 -21.33 10.56 16.28
C GLY A 311 -19.90 11.09 16.14
N THR A 312 -18.95 10.29 15.63
CA THR A 312 -17.60 10.79 15.34
C THR A 312 -17.56 11.50 13.98
N ALA A 313 -16.89 12.66 13.90
CA ALA A 313 -16.77 13.45 12.66
C ALA A 313 -16.32 12.63 11.45
N SER A 314 -15.47 11.61 11.64
CA SER A 314 -15.04 10.72 10.54
C SER A 314 -16.12 9.77 10.04
N VAL A 315 -17.04 9.32 10.90
CA VAL A 315 -18.19 8.48 10.49
C VAL A 315 -19.25 9.36 9.83
N GLU A 316 -19.50 10.54 10.38
CA GLU A 316 -20.42 11.53 9.81
C GLU A 316 -19.93 12.02 8.44
N GLN A 317 -18.63 12.32 8.29
CA GLN A 317 -18.04 12.71 7.01
C GLN A 317 -18.29 11.64 5.94
N ARG A 318 -18.06 10.37 6.28
CA ARG A 318 -18.23 9.25 5.34
C ARG A 318 -19.70 8.96 5.02
N SER A 319 -20.57 8.94 6.03
CA SER A 319 -22.00 8.68 5.84
C SER A 319 -22.69 9.83 5.09
N GLY A 320 -22.43 11.08 5.48
CA GLY A 320 -22.92 12.25 4.75
C GLY A 320 -22.35 12.35 3.35
N GLY A 321 -21.07 11.99 3.14
CA GLY A 321 -20.47 11.95 1.81
C GLY A 321 -21.06 10.85 0.91
N ILE A 322 -21.41 9.68 1.46
CA ILE A 322 -22.18 8.65 0.74
C ILE A 322 -23.54 9.19 0.31
N GLN A 323 -24.28 9.82 1.23
CA GLN A 323 -25.59 10.40 0.92
C GLN A 323 -25.48 11.50 -0.14
N TYR A 324 -24.46 12.35 -0.04
CA TYR A 324 -24.17 13.40 -1.01
C TYR A 324 -23.92 12.82 -2.41
N VAL A 325 -23.04 11.82 -2.54
CA VAL A 325 -22.76 11.15 -3.83
C VAL A 325 -24.01 10.49 -4.39
N LEU A 326 -24.76 9.75 -3.58
CA LEU A 326 -25.98 9.11 -4.03
C LEU A 326 -27.00 10.13 -4.51
N GLY A 327 -27.17 11.23 -3.77
CA GLY A 327 -28.01 12.36 -4.17
C GLY A 327 -27.60 12.90 -5.55
N LEU A 328 -26.32 13.20 -5.75
CA LEU A 328 -25.84 13.70 -7.04
C LEU A 328 -26.00 12.69 -8.17
N MET A 329 -25.67 11.42 -7.93
CA MET A 329 -25.70 10.39 -8.98
C MET A 329 -27.12 10.00 -9.37
N LEU A 330 -28.03 9.85 -8.42
CA LEU A 330 -29.42 9.48 -8.70
C LEU A 330 -30.21 10.58 -9.41
N HIS A 331 -29.80 11.84 -9.26
CA HIS A 331 -30.37 12.98 -9.98
C HIS A 331 -29.56 13.39 -11.21
N SER A 332 -28.45 12.70 -11.51
CA SER A 332 -27.65 12.96 -12.70
C SER A 332 -28.33 12.40 -13.96
N ASN A 333 -27.93 12.89 -15.13
CA ASN A 333 -28.38 12.33 -16.39
C ASN A 333 -27.86 10.88 -16.58
N LEU A 334 -28.51 10.10 -17.45
CA LEU A 334 -28.18 8.69 -17.67
C LEU A 334 -26.70 8.48 -18.07
N LEU A 335 -26.13 9.40 -18.86
CA LEU A 335 -24.74 9.30 -19.29
C LEU A 335 -23.80 9.38 -18.08
N ASN A 336 -23.95 10.41 -17.24
CA ASN A 336 -23.14 10.62 -16.05
C ASN A 336 -23.35 9.51 -15.02
N LEU A 337 -24.56 8.95 -14.92
CA LEU A 337 -24.79 7.77 -14.09
C LEU A 337 -23.97 6.55 -14.57
N LEU A 338 -23.89 6.36 -15.89
CA LEU A 338 -23.18 5.22 -16.50
C LEU A 338 -21.66 5.36 -16.49
N ILE A 339 -21.14 6.51 -16.92
CA ILE A 339 -19.69 6.73 -17.14
C ILE A 339 -19.03 7.69 -16.14
N GLY A 340 -19.83 8.31 -15.27
CA GLY A 340 -19.35 9.23 -14.24
C GLY A 340 -19.16 10.66 -14.75
N HIS A 341 -18.68 11.51 -13.85
CA HIS A 341 -18.46 12.93 -14.10
C HIS A 341 -17.01 13.24 -14.53
N GLY A 342 -16.11 12.27 -14.48
CA GLY A 342 -14.67 12.46 -14.69
C GLY A 342 -13.90 12.54 -13.37
N TYR A 343 -12.61 12.17 -13.41
CA TYR A 343 -11.76 12.12 -12.22
C TYR A 343 -11.57 13.51 -11.60
N GLY A 344 -11.58 13.58 -10.27
CA GLY A 344 -11.34 14.79 -9.48
C GLY A 344 -12.54 15.73 -9.44
N MET A 345 -13.61 15.41 -10.18
CA MET A 345 -14.77 16.28 -10.30
C MET A 345 -15.57 16.38 -9.01
N ILE A 346 -15.54 15.36 -8.14
CA ILE A 346 -16.26 15.48 -6.87
C ILE A 346 -15.64 16.54 -5.96
N SER A 347 -14.32 16.50 -5.80
CA SER A 347 -13.61 17.49 -4.98
C SER A 347 -13.70 18.88 -5.61
N TRP A 348 -13.68 18.95 -6.94
CA TRP A 348 -13.88 20.20 -7.68
C TRP A 348 -15.27 20.79 -7.46
N ASN A 349 -16.34 20.01 -7.65
CA ASN A 349 -17.72 20.47 -7.50
C ASN A 349 -18.00 20.90 -6.05
N MET A 350 -17.58 20.09 -5.08
CA MET A 350 -17.67 20.47 -3.66
C MET A 350 -16.99 21.81 -3.37
N ARG A 351 -15.85 22.12 -4.01
CA ARG A 351 -15.17 23.42 -3.86
C ARG A 351 -15.92 24.56 -4.54
N GLN A 352 -16.40 24.35 -5.76
CA GLN A 352 -17.13 25.38 -6.51
C GLN A 352 -18.43 25.77 -5.80
N ASP A 353 -19.13 24.78 -5.27
CA ASP A 353 -20.40 24.98 -4.58
C ASP A 353 -20.22 25.40 -3.11
N GLY A 354 -18.97 25.48 -2.62
CA GLY A 354 -18.67 25.75 -1.21
C GLY A 354 -19.21 24.67 -0.26
N THR A 355 -19.47 23.46 -0.77
CA THR A 355 -20.08 22.36 -0.01
C THR A 355 -19.04 21.55 0.75
N SER A 356 -19.18 21.47 2.06
CA SER A 356 -18.46 20.53 2.93
C SER A 356 -19.44 19.69 3.74
N ILE A 357 -19.11 18.42 4.00
CA ILE A 357 -20.02 17.52 4.74
C ILE A 357 -20.02 17.84 6.24
N VAL A 358 -18.91 17.63 6.94
CA VAL A 358 -18.78 17.90 8.39
C VAL A 358 -17.66 18.89 8.68
N LEU A 359 -16.51 18.70 8.05
CA LEU A 359 -15.34 19.54 8.27
C LEU A 359 -15.36 20.74 7.32
N ASN A 360 -15.42 21.95 7.87
CA ASN A 360 -15.41 23.19 7.08
C ASN A 360 -14.19 23.25 6.14
N ASN A 361 -14.41 23.63 4.89
CA ASN A 361 -13.39 23.67 3.84
C ASN A 361 -12.71 22.31 3.54
N PHE A 362 -13.36 21.19 3.87
CA PHE A 362 -12.90 19.85 3.56
C PHE A 362 -13.73 19.24 2.42
N TYR A 363 -13.15 19.23 1.23
CA TYR A 363 -13.81 18.91 -0.04
C TYR A 363 -13.52 17.47 -0.50
N ILE A 364 -13.61 16.55 0.46
CA ILE A 364 -13.29 15.12 0.32
C ILE A 364 -14.37 14.32 1.05
N ILE A 365 -14.76 13.17 0.50
CA ILE A 365 -15.81 12.30 1.07
C ILE A 365 -15.26 11.26 2.04
N ASP A 366 -13.96 10.97 1.95
CA ASP A 366 -13.27 9.93 2.71
C ASP A 366 -13.83 8.52 2.42
N ASN A 367 -14.23 8.26 1.18
CA ASN A 367 -14.65 6.93 0.72
C ASN A 367 -14.29 6.74 -0.75
N GLN A 368 -13.18 6.05 -1.01
CA GLN A 368 -12.65 5.92 -2.37
C GLN A 368 -13.63 5.27 -3.35
N TYR A 369 -14.47 4.34 -2.89
CA TYR A 369 -15.41 3.63 -3.75
C TYR A 369 -16.57 4.54 -4.17
N PHE A 370 -17.04 5.42 -3.30
CA PHE A 370 -18.08 6.40 -3.65
C PHE A 370 -17.50 7.55 -4.48
N THR A 371 -16.25 7.94 -4.24
CA THR A 371 -15.50 8.82 -5.14
C THR A 371 -15.42 8.21 -6.54
N PHE A 372 -14.99 6.96 -6.66
CA PHE A 372 -14.95 6.27 -7.96
C PHE A 372 -16.33 6.10 -8.60
N PHE A 373 -17.38 5.87 -7.81
CA PHE A 373 -18.73 5.80 -8.34
C PHE A 373 -19.16 7.14 -8.95
N TYR A 374 -18.87 8.26 -8.29
CA TYR A 374 -19.17 9.57 -8.85
C TYR A 374 -18.35 9.90 -10.11
N GLU A 375 -17.06 9.60 -10.06
CA GLU A 375 -16.10 9.99 -11.08
C GLU A 375 -16.14 9.10 -12.33
N PHE A 376 -16.43 7.80 -12.17
CA PHE A 376 -16.40 6.80 -13.24
C PHE A 376 -17.73 6.07 -13.48
N GLY A 377 -18.78 6.40 -12.71
CA GLY A 377 -20.11 5.84 -12.87
C GLY A 377 -20.19 4.34 -12.60
N ILE A 378 -21.32 3.76 -12.97
CA ILE A 378 -21.58 2.31 -12.82
C ILE A 378 -20.56 1.49 -13.63
N ALA A 379 -20.21 1.91 -14.84
CA ALA A 379 -19.28 1.19 -15.70
C ALA A 379 -17.88 1.08 -15.08
N GLY A 380 -17.37 2.18 -14.53
CA GLY A 380 -16.09 2.19 -13.81
C GLY A 380 -16.09 1.27 -12.59
N MET A 381 -17.18 1.28 -11.81
CA MET A 381 -17.34 0.38 -10.66
C MET A 381 -17.36 -1.10 -11.07
N ILE A 382 -18.05 -1.44 -12.16
CA ILE A 382 -18.05 -2.81 -12.71
C ILE A 382 -16.63 -3.23 -13.09
N ILE A 383 -15.88 -2.39 -13.80
CA ILE A 383 -14.49 -2.67 -14.20
C ILE A 383 -13.60 -2.88 -12.97
N LEU A 384 -13.72 -2.02 -11.96
CA LEU A 384 -12.96 -2.11 -10.71
C LEU A 384 -13.23 -3.43 -9.99
N PHE A 385 -14.50 -3.76 -9.73
CA PHE A 385 -14.87 -4.99 -9.03
C PHE A 385 -14.54 -6.24 -9.84
N ALA A 386 -14.75 -6.22 -11.17
CA ALA A 386 -14.32 -7.31 -12.04
C ALA A 386 -12.81 -7.52 -11.97
N GLY A 387 -12.01 -6.45 -11.93
CA GLY A 387 -10.56 -6.50 -11.75
C GLY A 387 -10.15 -7.11 -10.41
N ILE A 388 -10.77 -6.67 -9.30
CA ILE A 388 -10.55 -7.21 -7.95
C ILE A 388 -10.86 -8.71 -7.93
N VAL A 389 -12.02 -9.12 -8.43
CA VAL A 389 -12.44 -10.52 -8.50
C VAL A 389 -11.50 -11.33 -9.39
N HIS A 390 -11.06 -10.79 -10.52
CA HIS A 390 -10.12 -11.43 -11.42
C HIS A 390 -8.79 -11.74 -10.72
N ILE A 391 -8.20 -10.76 -10.01
CA ILE A 391 -6.93 -10.92 -9.29
C ILE A 391 -7.05 -11.99 -8.19
N ILE A 392 -8.13 -11.95 -7.40
CA ILE A 392 -8.37 -12.91 -6.32
C ILE A 392 -8.58 -14.32 -6.89
N ARG A 393 -9.44 -14.46 -7.92
CA ARG A 393 -9.72 -15.75 -8.57
C ARG A 393 -8.46 -16.34 -9.20
N ARG A 394 -7.64 -15.51 -9.87
CA ARG A 394 -6.39 -15.94 -10.47
C ARG A 394 -5.38 -16.38 -9.40
N SER A 395 -5.31 -15.67 -8.28
CA SER A 395 -4.47 -16.05 -7.13
C SER A 395 -4.92 -17.40 -6.56
N PHE A 396 -6.23 -17.63 -6.40
CA PHE A 396 -6.76 -18.93 -5.95
C PHE A 396 -6.45 -20.09 -6.91
N LYS A 397 -6.56 -19.87 -8.23
CA LYS A 397 -6.28 -20.92 -9.23
C LYS A 397 -4.83 -21.40 -9.19
N ASN A 398 -3.90 -20.53 -8.80
CA ASN A 398 -2.47 -20.83 -8.77
C ASN A 398 -1.97 -21.10 -7.34
N LEU A 399 -2.82 -21.60 -6.44
CA LEU A 399 -2.43 -21.96 -5.07
C LEU A 399 -1.67 -23.27 -4.95
N SER A 400 -1.89 -24.23 -5.85
CA SER A 400 -1.26 -25.57 -5.85
C SER A 400 0.16 -25.58 -6.41
N THR A 401 0.87 -24.47 -6.24
CA THR A 401 2.05 -24.13 -7.02
C THR A 401 3.22 -23.95 -6.06
N GLY A 402 4.45 -24.13 -6.53
CA GLY A 402 5.65 -23.95 -5.68
C GLY A 402 5.76 -22.54 -5.05
N ASN A 403 4.97 -21.58 -5.52
CA ASN A 403 4.92 -20.19 -5.05
C ASN A 403 3.71 -19.88 -4.14
N ALA A 404 3.03 -20.89 -3.58
CA ALA A 404 1.83 -20.70 -2.77
C ALA A 404 1.97 -19.65 -1.64
N ASN A 405 3.12 -19.59 -0.97
CA ASN A 405 3.34 -18.67 0.16
C ASN A 405 3.35 -17.19 -0.26
N ILE A 406 3.99 -16.86 -1.39
CA ILE A 406 4.03 -15.48 -1.88
C ILE A 406 2.67 -15.08 -2.47
N ILE A 407 1.92 -16.02 -3.06
CA ILE A 407 0.55 -15.79 -3.54
C ILE A 407 -0.39 -15.47 -2.37
N LYS A 408 -0.31 -16.24 -1.28
CA LYS A 408 -1.08 -15.96 -0.04
C LYS A 408 -0.77 -14.57 0.52
N PHE A 409 0.52 -14.23 0.64
CA PHE A 409 0.98 -12.93 1.13
C PHE A 409 0.44 -11.78 0.28
N THR A 410 0.60 -11.88 -1.04
CA THR A 410 0.20 -10.82 -1.96
C THR A 410 -1.32 -10.67 -2.05
N ALA A 411 -2.08 -11.77 -2.04
CA ALA A 411 -3.55 -11.72 -2.00
C ALA A 411 -4.06 -11.09 -0.70
N ALA A 412 -3.50 -11.49 0.46
CA ALA A 412 -3.85 -10.90 1.75
C ALA A 412 -3.55 -9.40 1.81
N SER A 413 -2.37 -8.99 1.34
CA SER A 413 -1.97 -7.58 1.27
C SER A 413 -2.86 -6.77 0.33
N PHE A 414 -3.21 -7.33 -0.84
CA PHE A 414 -4.11 -6.69 -1.80
C PHE A 414 -5.49 -6.42 -1.19
N VAL A 415 -6.10 -7.45 -0.57
CA VAL A 415 -7.41 -7.30 0.10
C VAL A 415 -7.33 -6.29 1.24
N ALA A 416 -6.27 -6.30 2.05
CA ALA A 416 -6.11 -5.33 3.13
C ALA A 416 -6.09 -3.88 2.61
N ILE A 417 -5.35 -3.60 1.52
CA ILE A 417 -5.35 -2.27 0.90
C ILE A 417 -6.75 -1.89 0.41
N MET A 418 -7.42 -2.80 -0.33
CA MET A 418 -8.77 -2.56 -0.87
C MET A 418 -9.81 -2.28 0.23
N VAL A 419 -9.74 -3.01 1.34
CA VAL A 419 -10.62 -2.76 2.49
C VAL A 419 -10.31 -1.44 3.17
N ASN A 420 -9.03 -1.06 3.30
CA ASN A 420 -8.67 0.18 4.00
C ASN A 420 -9.10 1.43 3.23
N ILE A 421 -9.04 1.43 1.89
CA ILE A 421 -9.47 2.58 1.06
C ILE A 421 -10.98 2.82 1.07
N ILE A 422 -11.78 1.96 1.69
CA ILE A 422 -13.19 2.27 2.01
C ILE A 422 -13.28 3.50 2.93
N PHE A 423 -12.25 3.74 3.74
CA PHE A 423 -12.28 4.68 4.85
C PHE A 423 -11.53 6.00 4.60
N TYR A 424 -10.95 6.18 3.41
CA TYR A 424 -10.25 7.40 2.99
C TYR A 424 -10.00 7.40 1.47
N GLU A 425 -9.60 8.54 0.90
CA GLU A 425 -9.31 8.69 -0.54
C GLU A 425 -7.95 8.09 -0.96
N GLY A 426 -7.87 6.76 -1.05
CA GLY A 426 -6.63 6.04 -1.40
C GLY A 426 -5.93 6.44 -2.70
N ALA A 427 -6.68 6.86 -3.73
CA ALA A 427 -6.19 7.22 -5.05
C ALA A 427 -5.45 8.57 -5.09
N TYR A 428 -5.52 9.36 -4.02
CA TYR A 428 -4.78 10.62 -3.88
C TYR A 428 -3.41 10.41 -3.22
N TRP A 429 -3.10 9.19 -2.76
CA TRP A 429 -1.85 8.86 -2.09
C TRP A 429 -0.97 8.00 -2.99
N THR A 430 0.10 8.57 -3.55
CA THR A 430 1.01 7.75 -4.38
C THR A 430 1.76 6.69 -3.57
N SER A 431 1.86 6.85 -2.25
CA SER A 431 2.34 5.80 -1.35
C SER A 431 1.45 4.55 -1.40
N ILE A 432 0.13 4.71 -1.57
CA ILE A 432 -0.81 3.62 -1.79
C ILE A 432 -0.67 3.05 -3.21
N ALA A 433 -0.47 3.92 -4.22
CA ALA A 433 -0.15 3.48 -5.59
C ALA A 433 1.08 2.57 -5.61
N PHE A 434 2.14 2.96 -4.90
CA PHE A 434 3.37 2.20 -4.73
C PHE A 434 3.12 0.84 -4.08
N LEU A 435 2.43 0.80 -2.93
CA LEU A 435 2.11 -0.46 -2.25
C LEU A 435 1.29 -1.39 -3.14
N LEU A 436 0.26 -0.87 -3.81
CA LEU A 436 -0.61 -1.66 -4.66
C LEU A 436 0.15 -2.25 -5.85
N SER A 437 0.91 -1.42 -6.57
CA SER A 437 1.71 -1.86 -7.72
C SER A 437 2.83 -2.84 -7.32
N PHE A 438 3.47 -2.65 -6.15
CA PHE A 438 4.46 -3.58 -5.62
C PHE A 438 3.86 -4.97 -5.35
N ILE A 439 2.71 -5.03 -4.68
CA ILE A 439 2.00 -6.28 -4.39
C ILE A 439 1.53 -6.97 -5.66
N LEU A 440 1.00 -6.22 -6.63
CA LEU A 440 0.57 -6.77 -7.93
C LEU A 440 1.74 -7.27 -8.77
N ALA A 441 2.89 -6.59 -8.75
CA ALA A 441 4.10 -7.05 -9.43
C ALA A 441 4.59 -8.39 -8.86
N LEU A 442 4.61 -8.53 -7.53
CA LEU A 442 4.95 -9.78 -6.87
C LEU A 442 3.95 -10.91 -7.16
N ASN A 443 2.65 -10.60 -7.13
CA ASN A 443 1.59 -11.58 -7.40
C ASN A 443 1.69 -12.11 -8.84
N THR A 444 1.81 -11.20 -9.81
CA THR A 444 1.90 -11.58 -11.22
C THR A 444 3.19 -12.32 -11.53
N TYR A 445 4.32 -11.96 -10.91
CA TYR A 445 5.58 -12.71 -10.99
C TYR A 445 5.44 -14.14 -10.47
N ALA A 446 4.83 -14.29 -9.28
CA ALA A 446 4.62 -15.59 -8.66
C ALA A 446 3.78 -16.53 -9.53
N ILE A 447 2.81 -15.97 -10.25
CA ILE A 447 1.97 -16.71 -11.20
C ILE A 447 2.70 -16.98 -12.53
N SER A 448 3.47 -16.03 -13.07
CA SER A 448 4.10 -16.16 -14.40
C SER A 448 5.27 -17.13 -14.43
N LYS A 449 6.06 -17.22 -13.35
CA LYS A 449 7.24 -18.10 -13.31
C LYS A 449 6.89 -19.58 -13.45
N GLU A 450 5.67 -19.96 -13.10
CA GLU A 450 5.21 -21.34 -13.20
C GLU A 450 4.70 -21.70 -14.61
N ALA A 451 4.11 -20.75 -15.33
CA ALA A 451 3.69 -20.96 -16.72
C ALA A 451 4.88 -21.20 -17.68
N ALA A 452 6.11 -20.89 -17.24
CA ALA A 452 7.35 -21.15 -17.97
C ALA A 452 8.05 -22.47 -17.57
N VAL A 453 7.55 -23.16 -16.54
CA VAL A 453 8.09 -24.45 -16.05
C VAL A 453 7.19 -25.64 -16.45
N LYS A 454 5.95 -25.35 -16.88
CA LYS A 454 5.09 -26.29 -17.62
C LYS A 454 5.34 -26.11 -19.11
#